data_AF-A0AAU2HL29-F1
#
_entry.id   AF-A0AAU2HL29-F1
#
_cell.length_a   1.000
_cell.length_b   1.000
_cell.length_c   1.000
_cell.angle_alpha   90.00
_cell.angle_beta   90.00
_cell.angle_gamma   90.00
#
_symmetry.space_group_name_H-M   'P 1'
#
loop_
_entity.id
_entity.type
_entity.pdbx_description
1 polymer ?
#
loop_
_entity_poly.entity_id
_entity_poly.type
_entity_poly.pdbx_seq_one_letter_code
_entity_poly.pdbx_strand_id
1 'polypeptide(L)' 'MSDNGAELPWLVIRQDDNGNRYRVGRYATQGEARKTADKLDAHGHKQLYWVERIGQNARP' A
#
# COMPACT_ATOMS: atom_id res chain seq x y z
N MET A 1 4.53 8.37 -26.65
CA MET A 1 5.44 8.03 -25.54
C MET A 1 4.64 7.21 -24.55
N SER A 2 4.66 5.89 -24.71
CA SER A 2 4.01 5.00 -23.75
C SER A 2 4.97 4.85 -22.58
N ASP A 3 4.64 5.49 -21.46
CA ASP A 3 5.18 5.08 -20.17
C ASP A 3 4.69 3.64 -19.95
N ASN A 4 5.42 2.66 -20.50
CA ASN A 4 5.47 1.29 -19.95
C ASN A 4 6.19 1.34 -18.59
N GLY A 5 5.88 2.34 -17.77
CA GLY A 5 6.24 2.39 -16.37
C GLY A 5 5.51 1.22 -15.76
N ALA A 6 6.26 0.15 -15.48
CA ALA A 6 5.75 -1.10 -14.94
C ALA A 6 4.59 -0.82 -14.00
N GLU A 7 3.39 -1.28 -14.33
CA GLU A 7 2.24 -1.02 -13.48
C GLU A 7 2.61 -1.48 -12.07
N LEU A 8 2.54 -0.57 -11.10
CA LEU A 8 2.78 -0.87 -9.69
C LEU A 8 1.41 -0.93 -9.02
N PRO A 9 0.61 -1.99 -9.27
CA PRO A 9 -0.77 -2.04 -8.85
C PRO A 9 -0.91 -2.25 -7.34
N TRP A 10 0.16 -2.58 -6.62
CA TRP A 10 0.10 -2.85 -5.19
C TRP A 10 0.55 -1.62 -4.40
N LEU A 11 -0.34 -1.09 -3.57
CA LEU A 11 -0.09 0.05 -2.70
C LEU A 11 0.07 -0.42 -1.26
N VAL A 12 0.97 0.22 -0.52
CA VAL A 12 0.97 0.14 0.95
C VAL A 12 0.29 1.40 1.48
N ILE A 13 -0.76 1.20 2.27
CA ILE A 13 -1.54 2.25 2.90
C ILE A 13 -1.22 2.26 4.39
N ARG A 14 -1.01 3.47 4.94
CA ARG A 14 -0.94 3.74 6.37
C ARG A 14 -2.20 4.49 6.79
N GLN A 15 -2.84 4.07 7.87
CA GLN A 15 -3.83 4.86 8.59
C GLN A 15 -3.31 5.22 9.98
N ASP A 16 -3.39 6.49 10.36
CA ASP A 16 -3.10 6.91 11.74
C ASP A 16 -4.32 6.76 12.65
N ASP A 17 -4.16 7.07 13.94
CA ASP A 17 -5.26 7.02 14.92
C ASP A 17 -6.33 8.09 14.69
N ASN A 18 -6.02 9.12 13.91
CA ASN A 18 -6.97 10.14 13.47
C ASN A 18 -7.80 9.70 12.25
N GLY A 19 -7.52 8.52 11.70
CA GLY A 19 -8.21 7.98 10.53
C GLY A 19 -7.68 8.50 9.19
N ASN A 20 -6.61 9.29 9.18
CA ASN A 20 -6.02 9.79 7.95
C ASN A 20 -5.28 8.66 7.23
N ARG A 21 -5.57 8.50 5.94
CA ARG A 21 -4.97 7.45 5.10
C ARG A 21 -3.95 8.03 4.14
N TYR A 22 -2.76 7.46 4.15
CA TYR A 22 -1.64 7.88 3.31
C TYR A 22 -1.09 6.70 2.52
N ARG A 23 -0.71 6.95 1.28
CA ARG A 23 0.02 5.99 0.45
C ARG A 23 1.50 6.09 0.78
N VAL A 24 2.08 5.00 1.29
CA VAL A 24 3.48 4.93 1.71
C VAL A 24 4.39 4.49 0.55
N GLY A 25 3.87 3.65 -0.36
CA GLY A 25 4.64 3.15 -1.50
C GLY A 25 3.80 2.42 -2.53
N ARG A 26 4.38 2.17 -3.71
CA ARG A 26 3.81 1.38 -4.80
C ARG A 26 4.79 0.26 -5.17
N TYR A 27 4.27 -0.92 -5.48
CA TYR A 27 5.04 -2.13 -5.72
C TYR A 27 4.48 -2.91 -6.92
N ALA A 28 5.37 -3.62 -7.59
CA ALA A 28 5.01 -4.48 -8.72
C ALA A 28 4.29 -5.75 -8.23
N THR A 29 4.65 -6.25 -7.05
CA THR A 29 4.08 -7.47 -6.48
C THR A 29 3.44 -7.26 -5.11
N GLN A 30 2.44 -8.09 -4.79
CA GLN A 30 1.79 -8.09 -3.48
C GLN A 30 2.77 -8.47 -2.37
N GLY A 31 3.70 -9.39 -2.63
CA GLY A 31 4.66 -9.88 -1.64
C GLY A 31 5.62 -8.78 -1.18
N GLU A 32 6.12 -7.96 -2.10
CA GLU A 32 6.97 -6.81 -1.77
C GLU A 32 6.22 -5.74 -0.96
N ALA A 33 4.98 -5.46 -1.36
CA ALA A 33 4.10 -4.54 -0.63
C ALA A 33 3.82 -5.07 0.79
N ARG A 34 3.49 -6.36 0.92
CA ARG A 34 3.18 -7.00 2.21
C ARG A 34 4.38 -6.98 3.13
N LYS A 35 5.56 -7.41 2.65
CA LYS A 35 6.80 -7.37 3.40
C LYS A 35 7.13 -5.97 3.91
N THR A 36 6.79 -4.93 3.14
CA THR A 36 6.97 -3.55 3.58
C THR A 36 5.95 -3.14 4.64
N ALA A 37 4.67 -3.47 4.45
CA ALA A 37 3.64 -3.23 5.47
C ALA A 37 4.00 -3.90 6.81
N ASP A 38 4.40 -5.18 6.79
CA ASP A 38 4.75 -5.94 7.99
C ASP A 38 6.00 -5.36 8.69
N LYS A 39 6.98 -4.88 7.92
CA LYS A 39 8.15 -4.18 8.48
C LYS A 39 7.75 -2.88 9.17
N LEU A 40 6.85 -2.11 8.56
CA LEU A 40 6.39 -0.82 9.10
C LEU A 40 5.53 -1.01 10.35
N ASP A 41 4.69 -2.05 10.37
CA ASP A 41 3.87 -2.43 11.52
C ASP A 41 4.71 -2.80 12.75
N ALA A 42 5.84 -3.50 12.53
CA ALA A 42 6.75 -3.91 13.60
C ALA A 42 7.47 -2.75 14.35
N HIS A 43 7.45 -1.52 13.82
CA HIS A 43 8.18 -0.38 14.41
C HIS A 43 7.39 0.40 15.48
N GLY A 44 6.15 0.01 15.76
CA GLY A 44 5.41 0.46 16.94
C GLY A 44 4.71 1.83 16.82
N HIS A 45 3.57 1.90 17.51
CA HIS A 45 2.58 2.98 17.67
C HIS A 45 1.46 3.06 16.61
N LYS A 46 0.21 2.88 17.10
CA LYS A 46 -1.15 3.30 16.66
C LYS A 46 -1.52 3.37 15.17
N GLN A 47 -0.59 3.08 14.28
CA GLN A 47 -0.74 3.19 12.84
C GLN A 47 -1.02 1.81 12.29
N LEU A 48 -2.01 1.73 11.43
CA LEU A 48 -2.37 0.50 10.74
C LEU A 48 -1.74 0.53 9.34
N TYR A 49 -1.08 -0.57 8.97
CA TYR A 49 -0.49 -0.74 7.64
C TYR A 49 -1.14 -1.92 6.91
N TRP A 50 -1.56 -1.71 5.66
CA TRP A 50 -2.08 -2.79 4.82
C TRP A 50 -1.78 -2.57 3.34
N VAL A 51 -2.02 -3.62 2.56
CA VAL A 51 -1.80 -3.64 1.11
C VAL A 51 -3.13 -3.52 0.38
N GLU A 52 -3.20 -2.67 -0.64
CA GLU A 52 -4.36 -2.48 -1.50
C GLU A 52 -3.96 -2.62 -2.98
N ARG A 53 -4.79 -3.27 -3.81
CA ARG A 53 -4.56 -3.34 -5.26
C ARG A 53 -5.36 -2.26 -5.99
N ILE A 54 -4.69 -1.43 -6.78
CA ILE A 54 -5.31 -0.46 -7.68
C ILE A 54 -6.25 -1.20 -8.63
N GLY A 55 -7.50 -0.75 -8.70
CA GLY A 55 -8.52 -1.31 -9.58
C GLY A 55 -9.28 -2.53 -9.05
N GLN A 56 -8.98 -3.04 -7.85
CA GLN A 56 -9.84 -4.06 -7.20
C GLN A 56 -10.95 -3.46 -6.33
N ASN A 57 -10.88 -2.17 -5.99
CA ASN A 57 -11.95 -1.45 -5.29
C ASN A 57 -13.02 -0.84 -6.22
N ALA A 58 -13.01 -1.20 -7.51
CA ALA A 58 -14.16 -1.01 -8.38
C ALA A 58 -15.07 -2.24 -8.26
N ARG A 59 -16.03 -2.20 -7.34
CA ARG A 59 -17.23 -3.03 -7.42
C ARG A 59 -18.46 -2.13 -7.24
N PRO A 60 -19.54 -2.43 -7.98
CA PRO A 60 -20.56 -1.49 -8.47
C PRO A 60 -21.47 -0.88 -7.40
#